data_AF-A0A1I5BBX6-F1
#
_entry.id   AF-A0A1I5BBX6-F1
#
_cell.length_a   1.000
_cell.length_b   1.000
_cell.length_c   1.000
_cell.angle_alpha   90.00
_cell.angle_beta   90.00
_cell.angle_gamma   90.00
#
_symmetry.space_group_name_H-M   'P 1'
#
loop_
_entity.id
_entity.type
_entity.pdbx_description
1 polymer ?
#
loop_
_entity_poly.entity_id
_entity_poly.type
_entity_poly.pdbx_seq_one_letter_code
_entity_poly.pdbx_strand_id
1 'polypeptide(L)'
;MGVAVNWMAVAVQFAAAIVWIASTRVSVSAKQVEASYRRETGRSGGPAMTVDGKGREVNATAARQSLWSGYAALVTAAGVALQALANALP
;
A
#
# COMPACT_ATOMS: atom_id res chain seq x y z
N MET A 1 5.31 23.19 23.72
CA MET A 1 4.47 22.10 23.17
C MET A 1 5.05 21.53 21.86
N GLY A 2 5.87 22.29 21.11
CA GLY A 2 6.46 21.84 19.84
C GLY A 2 7.27 20.54 19.88
N VAL A 3 7.99 20.22 20.98
CA VAL A 3 8.80 18.98 21.08
C VAL A 3 7.94 17.71 21.00
N ALA A 4 6.80 17.69 21.70
CA ALA A 4 5.90 16.53 21.67
C ALA A 4 5.26 16.34 20.29
N VAL A 5 4.87 17.43 19.62
CA VAL A 5 4.30 17.40 18.26
C VAL A 5 5.35 16.95 17.23
N ASN A 6 6.61 17.33 17.41
CA ASN A 6 7.69 16.90 16.53
C ASN A 6 7.96 15.38 16.64
N TRP A 7 7.96 14.82 17.85
CA TRP A 7 8.08 13.36 18.03
C TRP A 7 6.89 12.59 17.45
N MET A 8 5.67 13.14 17.50
CA MET A 8 4.52 12.56 16.81
C MET A 8 4.71 12.57 15.28
N ALA A 9 5.22 13.66 14.71
CA ALA A 9 5.51 13.73 13.28
C ALA A 9 6.54 12.68 12.85
N VAL A 10 7.61 12.49 13.65
CA VAL A 10 8.62 11.44 13.42
C VAL A 10 7.99 10.05 13.44
N ALA A 11 7.13 9.75 14.42
CA ALA A 11 6.46 8.45 14.50
C ALA A 11 5.54 8.18 13.29
N VAL A 12 4.81 9.20 12.82
CA VAL A 12 3.94 9.09 11.64
C VAL A 12 4.75 8.89 10.36
N GLN A 13 5.88 9.58 10.21
CA GLN A 13 6.79 9.36 9.08
C GLN A 13 7.42 7.96 9.11
N PHE A 14 7.73 7.43 10.28
CA PHE A 14 8.22 6.06 10.42
C PHE A 14 7.17 5.03 9.98
N ALA A 15 5.90 5.26 10.35
CA ALA A 15 4.78 4.46 9.87
C ALA A 15 4.64 4.53 8.34
N ALA A 16 4.76 5.72 7.74
CA ALA A 16 4.73 5.90 6.29
C ALA A 16 5.81 5.07 5.58
N ALA A 17 7.04 5.08 6.10
CA ALA A 17 8.16 4.31 5.54
C ALA A 17 7.88 2.80 5.57
N ILE A 18 7.31 2.28 6.66
CA ILE A 18 6.91 0.87 6.75
C ILE A 18 5.86 0.52 5.69
N VAL A 19 4.87 1.39 5.47
CA VAL A 19 3.82 1.18 4.47
C VAL A 19 4.39 1.21 3.04
N TRP A 20 5.36 2.09 2.76
CA TRP A 20 6.11 2.09 1.49
C TRP A 20 6.88 0.79 1.26
N ILE A 21 7.56 0.27 2.29
CA ILE A 21 8.27 -1.03 2.17
C ILE A 21 7.27 -2.16 1.96
N ALA A 22 6.16 -2.15 2.71
CA ALA A 22 5.11 -3.15 2.59
C ALA A 22 4.51 -3.16 1.18
N SER A 23 4.30 -2.00 0.55
CA SER A 23 3.76 -1.90 -0.81
C SER A 23 4.63 -2.68 -1.81
N THR A 24 5.96 -2.58 -1.71
CA THR A 24 6.89 -3.26 -2.64
C THR A 24 6.87 -4.79 -2.51
N ARG A 25 6.51 -5.32 -1.33
CA ARG A 25 6.50 -6.76 -1.06
C ARG A 25 5.18 -7.44 -1.45
N VAL A 26 4.16 -6.66 -1.76
CA VAL A 26 2.85 -7.18 -2.16
C VAL A 26 2.96 -7.79 -3.55
N SER A 27 2.56 -9.05 -3.65
CA SER A 27 2.40 -9.75 -4.93
C SER A 27 1.15 -10.62 -4.88
N VAL A 28 0.47 -10.72 -6.01
CA VAL A 28 -0.72 -11.55 -6.17
C VAL A 28 -0.39 -12.65 -7.16
N SER A 29 -0.57 -13.91 -6.73
CA SER A 29 -0.36 -15.06 -7.62
C SER A 29 -1.55 -15.25 -8.56
N ALA A 30 -1.29 -15.78 -9.75
CA ALA A 30 -2.35 -16.11 -10.71
C ALA A 30 -3.39 -17.07 -10.10
N LYS A 31 -2.94 -18.03 -9.26
CA LYS A 31 -3.82 -18.95 -8.53
C LYS A 31 -4.77 -18.24 -7.58
N GLN A 32 -4.34 -17.17 -6.92
CA GLN A 32 -5.21 -16.37 -6.05
C GLN A 32 -6.26 -15.63 -6.86
N VAL A 33 -5.89 -15.07 -8.02
CA VAL A 33 -6.85 -14.40 -8.92
C VAL A 33 -7.89 -15.40 -9.44
N GLU A 34 -7.47 -16.59 -9.87
CA GLU A 34 -8.39 -17.63 -10.35
C GLU A 34 -9.33 -18.11 -9.23
N ALA A 35 -8.79 -18.33 -8.02
CA ALA A 35 -9.60 -18.73 -6.87
C ALA A 35 -10.63 -17.66 -6.48
N SER A 36 -10.26 -16.39 -6.48
CA SER A 36 -11.18 -15.27 -6.23
C SER A 36 -12.26 -15.19 -7.31
N TYR A 37 -11.88 -15.27 -8.58
CA TYR A 37 -12.84 -15.23 -9.69
C TYR A 37 -13.83 -16.39 -9.65
N ARG A 38 -13.37 -17.59 -9.33
CA ARG A 38 -14.22 -18.77 -9.17
C ARG A 38 -15.22 -18.59 -8.01
N ARG A 39 -14.80 -17.97 -6.91
CA ARG A 39 -15.68 -17.64 -5.78
C ARG A 39 -16.74 -16.59 -6.14
N GLU A 40 -16.36 -15.57 -6.92
CA GLU A 40 -17.25 -14.47 -7.28
C GLU A 40 -18.26 -14.86 -8.38
N THR A 41 -17.82 -15.62 -9.37
CA THR A 41 -18.63 -15.91 -10.57
C THR A 41 -19.18 -17.32 -10.64
N GLY A 42 -18.69 -18.24 -9.81
CA GLY A 42 -19.04 -19.66 -9.86
C GLY A 42 -18.59 -20.39 -11.13
N ARG A 43 -17.86 -19.71 -12.03
CA ARG A 43 -17.46 -20.28 -13.33
C ARG A 43 -16.11 -21.00 -13.24
N SER A 44 -16.04 -22.15 -13.92
CA SER A 44 -14.78 -22.86 -14.18
C SER A 44 -14.12 -22.26 -15.43
N GLY A 45 -13.28 -21.25 -15.23
CA GLY A 45 -12.53 -20.57 -16.27
C GLY A 45 -12.02 -19.24 -15.73
N GLY A 46 -10.70 -19.09 -15.57
CA GLY A 46 -10.11 -17.87 -15.04
C GLY A 46 -10.29 -16.68 -15.99
N PRO A 47 -10.27 -15.43 -15.48
CA PRO A 47 -10.23 -14.24 -16.32
C PRO A 47 -8.95 -14.23 -17.17
N ALA A 48 -8.90 -13.38 -18.21
CA ALA A 48 -7.65 -13.15 -18.92
C ALA A 48 -6.59 -12.61 -17.94
N MET A 49 -5.43 -13.26 -17.86
CA MET A 49 -4.36 -12.95 -16.91
C MET A 49 -3.05 -12.69 -17.63
N THR A 50 -2.26 -11.73 -17.14
CA THR A 50 -0.85 -11.58 -17.56
C THR A 50 0.02 -12.11 -16.43
N VAL A 51 0.73 -13.21 -16.70
CA VAL A 51 1.51 -13.91 -15.68
C VAL A 51 3.01 -13.71 -15.95
N ASP A 52 3.76 -13.32 -14.92
CA ASP A 52 5.22 -13.19 -15.00
C ASP A 52 5.92 -14.57 -14.94
N GLY A 53 7.24 -14.59 -15.15
CA GLY A 53 8.04 -15.82 -15.03
C GLY A 53 8.08 -16.45 -13.62
N LYS A 54 7.44 -15.85 -12.63
CA LYS A 54 7.31 -16.33 -11.24
C LYS A 54 5.88 -16.75 -10.90
N GLY A 55 4.96 -16.78 -11.85
CA GLY A 55 3.57 -17.18 -11.62
C GLY A 55 2.70 -16.10 -10.96
N ARG A 56 3.14 -14.84 -10.96
CA ARG A 56 2.41 -13.69 -10.40
C ARG A 56 1.57 -13.04 -11.48
N GLU A 57 0.36 -12.64 -11.11
CA GLU A 57 -0.48 -11.86 -12.02
C GLU A 57 -0.08 -10.39 -11.94
N VAL A 58 0.35 -9.84 -13.08
CA VAL A 58 0.99 -8.53 -13.17
C VAL A 58 0.00 -7.41 -12.84
N ASN A 59 -1.21 -7.47 -13.36
CA ASN A 59 -2.20 -6.40 -13.22
C ASN A 59 -2.74 -6.31 -11.79
N ALA A 60 -3.06 -7.43 -11.16
CA ALA A 60 -3.52 -7.57 -9.79
C ALA A 60 -2.41 -7.23 -8.81
N THR A 61 -1.16 -7.61 -9.11
CA THR A 61 -0.01 -7.16 -8.32
C THR A 61 0.15 -5.65 -8.40
N ALA A 62 0.13 -5.06 -9.59
CA ALA A 62 0.23 -3.62 -9.79
C ALA A 62 -0.94 -2.85 -9.12
N ALA A 63 -2.17 -3.33 -9.28
CA ALA A 63 -3.35 -2.75 -8.64
C ALA A 63 -3.22 -2.77 -7.11
N ARG A 64 -2.75 -3.88 -6.53
CA ARG A 64 -2.56 -3.99 -5.09
C ARG A 64 -1.40 -3.13 -4.60
N GLN A 65 -0.30 -3.04 -5.34
CA GLN A 65 0.80 -2.13 -5.07
C GLN A 65 0.36 -0.66 -5.13
N SER A 66 -0.49 -0.30 -6.09
CA SER A 66 -1.05 1.05 -6.22
C SER A 66 -1.92 1.41 -5.01
N LEU A 67 -2.76 0.50 -4.52
CA LEU A 67 -3.55 0.72 -3.30
C LEU A 67 -2.66 0.98 -2.08
N TRP A 68 -1.64 0.14 -1.88
CA TRP A 68 -0.69 0.33 -0.79
C TRP A 68 0.13 1.62 -0.91
N SER A 69 0.49 2.00 -2.13
CA SER A 69 1.17 3.28 -2.40
C SER A 69 0.26 4.48 -2.09
N GLY A 70 -1.04 4.37 -2.36
CA GLY A 70 -2.03 5.37 -1.95
C GLY A 70 -2.10 5.53 -0.43
N TYR A 71 -2.15 4.42 0.33
CA TYR A 71 -2.08 4.49 1.80
C TYR A 71 -0.77 5.10 2.29
N ALA A 72 0.37 4.72 1.71
CA ALA A 72 1.66 5.28 2.06
C ALA A 72 1.71 6.79 1.83
N ALA A 73 1.16 7.26 0.71
CA ALA A 73 1.06 8.68 0.38
C ALA A 73 0.20 9.45 1.39
N LEU A 74 -0.95 8.89 1.79
CA LEU A 74 -1.83 9.51 2.80
C LEU A 74 -1.13 9.64 4.16
N VAL A 75 -0.46 8.59 4.63
CA VAL A 75 0.26 8.62 5.91
C VAL A 75 1.44 9.60 5.83
N THR A 76 2.14 9.65 4.70
CA THR A 76 3.22 10.62 4.46
C THR A 76 2.69 12.06 4.53
N ALA A 77 1.57 12.36 3.84
CA ALA A 77 0.95 13.68 3.85
C ALA A 77 0.53 14.11 5.26
N ALA A 78 -0.05 13.20 6.05
CA ALA A 78 -0.38 13.45 7.45
C ALA A 78 0.87 13.76 8.29
N GLY A 79 1.96 13.04 8.09
CA GLY A 79 3.24 13.29 8.75
C GLY A 79 3.82 14.67 8.43
N VAL A 80 3.79 15.08 7.15
CA VAL A 80 4.24 16.40 6.70
C VAL A 80 3.36 17.51 7.30
N ALA A 81 2.04 17.33 7.35
CA ALA A 81 1.13 18.29 7.96
C ALA A 81 1.40 18.46 9.47
N LEU A 82 1.63 17.36 10.19
CA LEU A 82 2.00 17.40 11.62
C LEU A 82 3.34 18.09 11.84
N GLN A 83 4.32 17.87 10.95
CA GLN A 83 5.62 18.53 11.03
C GLN A 83 5.49 20.04 10.77
N ALA A 84 4.66 20.45 9.81
CA ALA A 84 4.36 21.86 9.55
C ALA A 84 3.71 22.53 10.77
N LEU A 85 2.75 21.86 11.43
CA LEU A 85 2.13 22.34 12.66
C LEU A 85 3.11 22.42 13.82
N ALA A 86 4.02 21.44 13.96
CA ALA A 86 5.07 21.46 14.99
C ALA A 86 5.99 22.67 14.85
N ASN A 87 6.31 23.07 13.63
CA ASN A 87 7.17 24.23 13.34
C ASN A 87 6.43 25.58 13.48
N ALA A 88 5.10 25.58 13.35
CA ALA A 88 4.27 26.78 13.49
C ALA A 88 3.92 27.10 14.96
N LEU A 89 4.04 26.12 15.87
CA LEU A 89 3.77 26.28 17.30
C LEU A 89 5.10 26.51 18.07
N PRO A 90 5.24 27.62 18.82
CA PRO A 90 6.42 27.88 19.64
C PRO A 90 6.61 26.89 20.82
#